data_AF-A0A7J6FVL1-F1
#
_entry.id   AF-A0A7J6FVL1-F1
#
_cell.length_a   1.000
_cell.length_b   1.000
_cell.length_c   1.000
_cell.angle_alpha   90.00
_cell.angle_beta   90.00
_cell.angle_gamma   90.00
#
_symmetry.space_group_name_H-M   'P 1'
#
loop_
_entity.id
_entity.type
_entity.pdbx_description
1 polymer ?
#
loop_
_entity_poly.entity_id
_entity_poly.type
_entity_poly.pdbx_seq_one_letter_code
_entity_poly.pdbx_strand_id
1 'polypeptide(L)'
;MEVLLRSFNFKDEDESIRGLAYFPDGQPYPLTITNINGNVYWNMTFTRHSPGPKITDPEELRKQAREQVQGWPQAEILVHIIDHTLDDTIIRAPMTDRWLWPGLNPLAYSGRVVVVGDAWHPMTPNIGQRASVALEDSVFLGKKLAHALKSGSLVKEALM
;
A
#
# COMPACT_ATOMS: atom_id res chain seq x y z
N MET A 1 12.10 -10.16 -23.15
CA MET A 1 11.06 -9.30 -23.77
C MET A 1 9.64 -9.79 -23.44
N GLU A 2 9.38 -11.11 -23.39
CA GLU A 2 8.09 -11.67 -22.94
C GLU A 2 7.70 -11.36 -21.49
N VAL A 3 8.67 -11.34 -20.56
CA VAL A 3 8.40 -10.99 -19.14
C VAL A 3 7.96 -9.53 -18.98
N LEU A 4 8.40 -8.64 -19.88
CA LEU A 4 8.07 -7.21 -19.87
C LEU A 4 6.69 -6.90 -20.47
N LEU A 5 6.10 -7.81 -21.24
CA LEU A 5 4.79 -7.61 -21.88
C LEU A 5 3.63 -8.12 -21.02
N ARG A 6 3.85 -9.08 -20.10
CA ARG A 6 2.79 -9.49 -19.15
C ARG A 6 2.34 -8.35 -18.23
N SER A 7 3.22 -7.42 -17.93
CA SER A 7 2.94 -6.20 -17.15
C SER A 7 2.12 -5.13 -17.91
N PHE A 8 1.76 -5.34 -19.18
CA PHE A 8 0.92 -4.43 -19.97
C PHE A 8 -0.48 -5.02 -20.27
N ASN A 9 -0.89 -6.07 -19.56
CA ASN A 9 -2.25 -6.55 -19.67
C ASN A 9 -3.15 -5.69 -18.78
N PHE A 10 -3.66 -4.57 -19.31
CA PHE A 10 -4.60 -3.65 -18.64
C PHE A 10 -5.92 -4.29 -18.16
N LYS A 11 -6.07 -5.62 -18.27
CA LYS A 11 -7.21 -6.41 -17.81
C LYS A 11 -7.00 -7.03 -16.43
N ASP A 12 -5.74 -7.18 -16.02
CA ASP A 12 -5.39 -7.77 -14.74
C ASP A 12 -5.30 -6.65 -13.69
N GLU A 13 -6.09 -6.75 -12.62
CA GLU A 13 -6.07 -5.81 -11.49
C GLU A 13 -5.43 -6.47 -10.28
N ASP A 14 -4.45 -5.80 -9.70
CA ASP A 14 -3.89 -6.21 -8.42
C ASP A 14 -4.82 -5.78 -7.29
N GLU A 15 -5.00 -6.64 -6.32
CA GLU A 15 -5.79 -6.37 -5.14
C GLU A 15 -5.05 -6.81 -3.88
N SER A 16 -5.47 -6.27 -2.75
CA SER A 16 -5.06 -6.76 -1.45
C SER A 16 -6.23 -7.08 -0.54
N ILE A 17 -6.04 -8.12 0.28
CA ILE A 17 -6.83 -8.34 1.49
C ILE A 17 -5.88 -8.19 2.67
N ARG A 18 -6.32 -7.43 3.67
CA ARG A 18 -5.55 -7.17 4.90
C ARG A 18 -6.47 -7.23 6.12
N GLY A 19 -5.87 -7.40 7.27
CA GLY A 19 -6.59 -7.44 8.53
C GLY A 19 -5.71 -7.25 9.76
N LEU A 20 -6.37 -7.07 10.90
CA LEU A 20 -5.74 -7.04 12.21
C LEU A 20 -6.22 -8.25 13.03
N ALA A 21 -5.35 -9.23 13.21
CA ALA A 21 -5.61 -10.37 14.08
C ALA A 21 -5.34 -9.99 15.53
N TYR A 22 -6.20 -10.43 16.44
CA TYR A 22 -6.09 -10.12 17.87
C TYR A 22 -5.85 -11.38 18.69
N PHE A 23 -4.75 -11.37 19.45
CA PHE A 23 -4.32 -12.44 20.34
C PHE A 23 -4.15 -11.88 21.76
N PRO A 24 -5.18 -11.96 22.63
CA PRO A 24 -5.16 -11.35 23.96
C PRO A 24 -4.08 -11.94 24.87
N ASP A 25 -3.79 -13.23 24.70
CA ASP A 25 -2.80 -13.97 25.49
C ASP A 25 -1.41 -14.05 24.81
N GLY A 26 -1.22 -13.30 23.72
CA GLY A 26 -0.04 -13.34 22.87
C GLY A 26 -0.14 -14.34 21.71
N GLN A 27 0.62 -14.08 20.65
CA GLN A 27 0.60 -14.91 19.44
C GLN A 27 1.56 -16.11 19.55
N PRO A 28 1.21 -17.31 19.04
CA PRO A 28 1.98 -18.53 19.24
C PRO A 28 3.18 -18.71 18.29
N TYR A 29 3.46 -17.74 17.41
CA TYR A 29 4.46 -17.87 16.34
C TYR A 29 5.80 -17.20 16.67
N PRO A 30 6.89 -17.54 15.94
CA PRO A 30 8.20 -16.91 16.14
C PRO A 30 8.14 -15.38 16.07
N LEU A 31 9.08 -14.72 16.77
CA LEU A 31 9.23 -13.27 16.93
C LEU A 31 9.35 -12.45 15.62
N THR A 32 9.37 -13.09 14.46
CA THR A 32 9.36 -12.45 13.14
C THR A 32 8.02 -11.80 12.79
N ILE A 33 6.97 -12.06 13.55
CA ILE A 33 5.67 -11.39 13.42
C ILE A 33 5.60 -10.26 14.45
N THR A 34 5.54 -9.01 13.97
CA THR A 34 5.41 -7.83 14.83
C THR A 34 4.07 -7.86 15.57
N ASN A 35 4.13 -7.97 16.89
CA ASN A 35 2.97 -7.86 17.78
C ASN A 35 2.92 -6.47 18.41
N ILE A 36 1.79 -5.79 18.29
CA ILE A 36 1.54 -4.49 18.95
C ILE A 36 0.31 -4.65 19.84
N ASN A 37 0.54 -4.79 21.15
CA ASN A 37 -0.53 -4.95 22.16
C ASN A 37 -1.50 -6.10 21.84
N GLY A 38 -0.97 -7.27 21.47
CA GLY A 38 -1.78 -8.43 21.09
C GLY A 38 -2.23 -8.43 19.63
N ASN A 39 -2.00 -7.34 18.88
CA ASN A 39 -2.42 -7.26 17.48
C ASN A 39 -1.31 -7.68 16.52
N VAL A 40 -1.71 -8.43 15.49
CA VAL A 40 -0.87 -8.85 14.37
C VAL A 40 -1.48 -8.31 13.08
N TYR A 41 -0.78 -7.39 12.43
CA TYR A 41 -1.16 -6.91 11.10
C TYR A 41 -0.69 -7.88 10.03
N TRP A 42 -1.56 -8.16 9.06
CA TRP A 42 -1.22 -8.95 7.89
C TRP A 42 -1.83 -8.36 6.63
N ASN A 43 -1.18 -8.60 5.50
CA ASN A 43 -1.65 -8.19 4.17
C ASN A 43 -1.19 -9.22 3.15
N MET A 44 -2.09 -9.63 2.26
CA MET A 44 -1.77 -10.42 1.08
C MET A 44 -2.13 -9.63 -0.17
N THR A 45 -1.35 -9.80 -1.22
CA THR A 45 -1.60 -9.23 -2.55
C THR A 45 -1.77 -10.36 -3.55
N PHE A 46 -2.71 -10.20 -4.47
CA PHE A 46 -2.96 -11.18 -5.52
C PHE A 46 -3.58 -10.49 -6.74
N THR A 47 -3.37 -11.08 -7.91
CA THR A 47 -3.85 -10.54 -9.18
C THR A 47 -5.16 -11.21 -9.57
N ARG A 48 -6.14 -10.43 -10.04
CA ARG A 48 -7.37 -10.96 -10.66
C ARG A 48 -7.41 -10.62 -12.14
N HIS A 49 -7.94 -11.56 -12.92
CA HIS A 49 -8.13 -11.40 -14.38
C HIS A 49 -9.35 -10.55 -14.78
N SER A 50 -10.19 -10.16 -13.82
CA SER A 50 -11.34 -9.30 -14.05
C SER A 50 -11.72 -8.58 -12.75
N PRO A 51 -12.24 -7.34 -12.83
CA PRO A 51 -12.80 -6.66 -11.67
C PRO A 51 -13.97 -7.50 -11.13
N GLY A 52 -13.82 -8.05 -9.93
CA GLY A 52 -14.88 -8.78 -9.26
C GLY A 52 -15.91 -7.83 -8.63
N PRO A 53 -17.05 -8.34 -8.13
CA PRO A 53 -17.94 -7.52 -7.31
C PRO A 53 -17.19 -6.98 -6.09
N LYS A 54 -17.59 -5.79 -5.63
CA LYS A 54 -17.11 -5.25 -4.36
C LYS A 54 -17.67 -6.10 -3.23
N ILE A 55 -16.77 -6.82 -2.54
CA ILE A 55 -17.12 -7.66 -1.41
C ILE A 55 -16.76 -6.89 -0.14
N THR A 56 -17.74 -6.76 0.74
CA THR A 56 -17.61 -6.07 2.03
C THR A 56 -18.00 -6.95 3.21
N ASP A 57 -18.55 -8.13 2.95
CA ASP A 57 -18.90 -9.10 3.98
C ASP A 57 -17.61 -9.72 4.58
N PRO A 58 -17.37 -9.57 5.88
CA PRO A 58 -16.16 -10.08 6.54
C PRO A 58 -15.98 -11.59 6.40
N GLU A 59 -17.07 -12.37 6.44
CA GLU A 59 -17.00 -13.83 6.33
C GLU A 59 -16.53 -14.27 4.94
N GLU A 60 -17.10 -13.68 3.89
CA GLU A 60 -16.68 -13.94 2.51
C GLU A 60 -15.24 -13.46 2.25
N LEU A 61 -14.83 -12.31 2.81
CA LEU A 61 -13.43 -11.86 2.73
C LEU A 61 -12.47 -12.82 3.42
N ARG A 62 -12.84 -13.33 4.60
CA ARG A 62 -12.05 -14.32 5.36
C ARG A 62 -11.94 -15.63 4.61
N LYS A 63 -13.04 -16.09 4.00
CA LYS A 63 -13.06 -17.29 3.16
C LYS A 63 -12.10 -17.13 1.97
N GLN A 64 -12.17 -16.02 1.24
CA GLN A 64 -11.27 -15.76 0.13
C GLN A 64 -9.81 -15.69 0.57
N ALA A 65 -9.53 -15.00 1.68
CA ALA A 65 -8.19 -14.93 2.24
C ALA A 65 -7.62 -16.34 2.53
N ARG A 66 -8.42 -17.23 3.13
CA ARG A 66 -8.02 -18.62 3.38
C ARG A 66 -7.74 -19.37 2.09
N GLU A 67 -8.61 -19.25 1.09
CA GLU A 67 -8.44 -19.89 -0.22
C GLU A 67 -7.15 -19.44 -0.92
N GLN A 68 -6.81 -18.15 -0.84
CA GLN A 68 -5.59 -17.60 -1.48
C GLN A 68 -4.30 -18.15 -0.87
N VAL A 69 -4.27 -18.43 0.43
CA VAL A 69 -3.07 -18.95 1.12
C VAL A 69 -2.97 -20.47 1.07
N GLN A 70 -3.96 -21.17 0.49
CA GLN A 70 -3.89 -22.62 0.32
C GLN A 70 -2.66 -22.99 -0.53
N GLY A 71 -1.86 -23.94 -0.05
CA GLY A 71 -0.64 -24.40 -0.72
C GLY A 71 0.61 -23.58 -0.43
N TRP A 72 0.54 -22.52 0.38
CA TRP A 72 1.72 -21.80 0.83
C TRP A 72 2.44 -22.61 1.93
N PRO A 73 3.78 -22.55 2.04
CA PRO A 73 4.51 -23.29 3.07
C PRO A 73 4.09 -22.94 4.50
N GLN A 74 3.53 -21.74 4.73
CA GLN A 74 3.07 -21.25 6.03
C GLN A 74 1.53 -21.19 6.13
N ALA A 75 0.80 -21.93 5.28
CA ALA A 75 -0.66 -21.85 5.21
C ALA A 75 -1.35 -22.03 6.58
N GLU A 76 -0.91 -22.97 7.41
CA GLU A 76 -1.49 -23.20 8.74
C GLU A 76 -1.41 -21.96 9.65
N ILE A 77 -0.25 -21.29 9.66
CA ILE A 77 0.00 -20.07 10.43
C ILE A 77 -0.88 -18.93 9.90
N LEU A 78 -0.92 -18.76 8.59
CA LEU A 78 -1.68 -17.69 7.94
C LEU A 78 -3.18 -17.86 8.14
N VAL A 79 -3.70 -19.08 7.99
CA VAL A 79 -5.12 -19.40 8.23
C VAL A 79 -5.51 -19.07 9.67
N HIS A 80 -4.70 -19.47 10.65
CA HIS A 80 -4.99 -19.16 12.05
C HIS A 80 -4.98 -17.64 12.33
N ILE A 81 -4.06 -16.88 11.73
CA ILE A 81 -4.05 -15.39 11.81
C ILE A 81 -5.33 -14.82 11.17
N ILE A 82 -5.71 -15.30 9.99
CA ILE A 82 -6.92 -14.87 9.28
C ILE A 82 -8.19 -15.17 10.11
N ASP A 83 -8.24 -16.31 10.78
CA ASP A 83 -9.38 -16.71 11.62
C ASP A 83 -9.50 -15.87 12.90
N HIS A 84 -8.38 -15.35 13.42
CA HIS A 84 -8.35 -14.43 14.57
C HIS A 84 -8.49 -12.95 14.19
N THR A 85 -8.75 -12.65 12.91
CA THR A 85 -8.94 -11.27 12.43
C THR A 85 -10.32 -10.75 12.80
N LEU A 86 -10.37 -9.57 13.41
CA LEU A 86 -11.60 -8.88 13.77
C LEU A 86 -12.40 -8.49 12.51
N ASP A 87 -13.71 -8.74 12.52
CA ASP A 87 -14.59 -8.54 11.36
C ASP A 87 -14.58 -7.10 10.82
N ASP A 88 -14.43 -6.10 11.68
CA ASP A 88 -14.39 -4.69 11.32
C ASP A 88 -13.01 -4.24 10.79
N THR A 89 -12.00 -5.10 10.84
CA THR A 89 -10.63 -4.81 10.39
C THR A 89 -10.25 -5.51 9.09
N ILE A 90 -10.99 -6.55 8.68
CA ILE A 90 -10.71 -7.25 7.41
C ILE A 90 -11.22 -6.43 6.23
N ILE A 91 -10.30 -6.03 5.36
CA ILE A 91 -10.57 -5.09 4.27
C ILE A 91 -9.96 -5.61 2.98
N ARG A 92 -10.73 -5.56 1.90
CA ARG A 92 -10.23 -5.71 0.53
C ARG A 92 -10.13 -4.36 -0.16
N ALA A 93 -9.02 -4.11 -0.83
CA ALA A 93 -8.80 -2.89 -1.58
C ALA A 93 -8.14 -3.17 -2.94
N PRO A 94 -8.55 -2.46 -4.01
CA PRO A 94 -7.81 -2.47 -5.27
C PRO A 94 -6.44 -1.82 -5.06
N MET A 95 -5.43 -2.33 -5.75
CA MET A 95 -4.09 -1.76 -5.80
C MET A 95 -3.88 -1.06 -7.13
N THR A 96 -3.61 0.23 -7.04
CA THR A 96 -3.29 1.05 -8.21
C THR A 96 -1.88 1.58 -8.09
N ASP A 97 -1.11 1.43 -9.17
CA ASP A 97 0.20 2.03 -9.35
C ASP A 97 0.14 2.94 -10.59
N ARG A 98 0.94 4.00 -10.60
CA ARG A 98 1.16 4.80 -11.80
C ARG A 98 2.65 4.84 -12.08
N TRP A 99 3.04 4.05 -13.07
CA TRP A 99 4.41 4.03 -13.55
C TRP A 99 4.83 5.41 -14.07
N LEU A 100 5.85 5.97 -13.43
CA LEU A 100 6.43 7.25 -13.78
C LEU A 100 7.56 7.05 -14.80
N TRP A 101 7.27 7.18 -16.09
CA TRP A 101 8.26 7.05 -17.17
C TRP A 101 9.16 8.30 -17.29
N PRO A 102 10.50 8.15 -17.25
CA PRO A 102 11.42 9.27 -17.39
C PRO A 102 11.10 10.10 -18.65
N GLY A 103 10.85 11.40 -18.47
CA GLY A 103 10.56 12.34 -19.57
C GLY A 103 9.10 12.40 -20.05
N LEU A 104 8.21 11.51 -19.60
CA LEU A 104 6.78 11.53 -19.95
C LEU A 104 5.86 11.88 -18.77
N ASN A 105 6.44 12.05 -17.58
CA ASN A 105 5.68 12.37 -16.39
C ASN A 105 5.27 13.84 -16.38
N PRO A 106 4.09 14.16 -15.79
CA PRO A 106 3.77 15.54 -15.47
C PRO A 106 4.84 16.18 -14.57
N LEU A 107 4.78 17.48 -14.36
CA LEU A 107 5.54 18.09 -13.27
C LEU A 107 4.77 17.87 -11.96
N ALA A 108 5.49 17.67 -10.87
CA ALA A 108 4.91 17.63 -9.53
C ALA A 108 4.39 19.00 -9.07
N TYR A 109 4.63 20.07 -9.83
CA TYR A 109 4.26 21.43 -9.47
C TYR A 109 3.69 22.21 -10.65
N SER A 110 2.89 23.22 -10.34
CA SER A 110 2.43 24.25 -11.29
C SER A 110 2.23 25.57 -10.55
N GLY A 111 3.04 26.57 -10.90
CA GLY A 111 2.99 27.89 -10.25
C GLY A 111 3.29 27.81 -8.75
N ARG A 112 2.24 27.99 -7.92
CA ARG A 112 2.33 27.94 -6.45
C ARG A 112 1.74 26.65 -5.86
N VAL A 113 1.43 25.68 -6.71
CA VAL A 113 0.84 24.40 -6.32
C VAL A 113 1.88 23.31 -6.50
N VAL A 114 1.99 22.42 -5.52
CA VAL A 114 2.83 21.23 -5.57
C VAL A 114 2.01 20.03 -5.11
N VAL A 115 2.24 18.88 -5.73
CA VAL A 115 1.63 17.59 -5.44
C VAL A 115 2.71 16.70 -4.83
N VAL A 116 2.39 16.05 -3.72
CA VAL A 116 3.31 15.20 -2.94
C VAL A 116 2.61 13.91 -2.54
N GLY A 117 3.38 12.91 -2.12
CA GLY A 117 2.87 11.61 -1.71
C GLY A 117 2.18 10.86 -2.85
N ASP A 118 1.19 10.04 -2.49
CA ASP A 118 0.41 9.21 -3.42
C ASP A 118 -0.24 9.98 -4.58
N ALA A 119 -0.54 11.26 -4.41
CA ALA A 119 -1.11 12.07 -5.48
C ALA A 119 -0.11 12.27 -6.63
N TRP A 120 1.20 12.25 -6.32
CA TRP A 120 2.27 12.39 -7.29
C TRP A 120 2.86 11.04 -7.72
N HIS A 121 3.19 10.17 -6.77
CA HIS A 121 3.85 8.88 -7.01
C HIS A 121 3.11 7.72 -6.34
N PRO A 122 1.87 7.38 -6.79
CA PRO A 122 1.17 6.23 -6.23
C PRO A 122 1.95 4.95 -6.57
N MET A 123 2.34 4.19 -5.54
CA MET A 123 3.14 2.97 -5.66
C MET A 123 2.36 1.76 -5.16
N THR A 124 2.64 0.55 -5.64
CA THR A 124 2.17 -0.68 -4.95
C THR A 124 2.72 -0.78 -3.51
N PRO A 125 1.95 -1.29 -2.53
CA PRO A 125 2.35 -1.37 -1.12
C PRO A 125 3.45 -2.41 -0.83
N ASN A 126 3.98 -3.10 -1.84
CA ASN A 126 4.84 -4.27 -1.69
C ASN A 126 6.11 -4.01 -0.85
N ILE A 127 6.64 -2.79 -0.88
CA ILE A 127 7.85 -2.39 -0.15
C ILE A 127 7.56 -1.58 1.12
N GLY A 128 6.29 -1.30 1.44
CA GLY A 128 5.90 -0.55 2.65
C GLY A 128 6.38 0.91 2.71
N GLN A 129 6.95 1.46 1.64
CA GLN A 129 7.60 2.78 1.65
C GLN A 129 6.66 3.96 1.44
N ARG A 130 5.40 3.70 1.06
CA ARG A 130 4.44 4.73 0.67
C ARG A 130 4.36 5.90 1.67
N ALA A 131 4.15 5.58 2.95
CA ALA A 131 4.02 6.58 4.01
C ALA A 131 5.35 7.30 4.26
N SER A 132 6.47 6.57 4.29
CA SER A 132 7.81 7.15 4.49
C SER A 132 8.17 8.16 3.40
N VAL A 133 7.94 7.82 2.14
CA VAL A 133 8.23 8.70 1.00
C VAL A 133 7.33 9.94 1.03
N ALA A 134 6.05 9.81 1.39
CA ALA A 134 5.17 10.97 1.55
C ALA A 134 5.63 11.91 2.69
N LEU A 135 6.19 11.37 3.78
CA LEU A 135 6.79 12.16 4.84
C LEU A 135 8.07 12.86 4.38
N GLU A 136 8.93 12.17 3.63
CA GLU A 136 10.14 12.74 3.04
C GLU A 136 9.82 13.93 2.12
N ASP A 137 8.82 13.78 1.24
CA ASP A 137 8.33 14.87 0.39
C ASP A 137 7.91 16.08 1.23
N SER A 138 7.15 15.85 2.31
CA SER A 138 6.63 16.89 3.19
C SER A 138 7.74 17.65 3.90
N VAL A 139 8.75 16.92 4.43
CA VAL A 139 9.92 17.50 5.07
C VAL A 139 10.75 18.31 4.07
N PHE A 140 10.95 17.78 2.86
CA PHE A 140 11.73 18.45 1.82
C PHE A 140 11.04 19.73 1.33
N LEU A 141 9.73 19.66 1.09
CA LEU A 141 8.91 20.82 0.74
C LEU A 141 8.99 21.90 1.83
N GLY A 142 8.81 21.52 3.09
CA GLY A 142 8.92 22.45 4.22
C GLY A 142 10.27 23.17 4.28
N LYS A 143 11.38 22.45 4.03
CA LYS A 143 12.73 23.03 3.96
C LYS A 143 12.87 24.02 2.80
N LYS A 144 12.40 23.67 1.59
CA LYS A 144 12.45 24.56 0.41
C LYS A 144 11.67 25.86 0.66
N LEU A 145 10.46 25.76 1.21
CA LEU A 145 9.63 26.92 1.53
C LEU A 145 10.26 27.80 2.62
N ALA A 146 10.77 27.20 3.70
CA ALA A 146 11.43 27.95 4.76
C ALA A 146 12.68 28.68 4.27
N HIS A 147 13.45 28.08 3.36
CA HIS A 147 14.60 28.73 2.74
C HIS A 147 14.17 29.93 1.91
N ALA A 148 13.17 29.78 1.03
CA ALA A 148 12.67 30.85 0.17
C ALA A 148 12.16 32.07 0.94
N LEU A 149 11.45 31.82 2.05
CA LEU A 149 10.97 32.88 2.93
C LEU A 149 12.12 33.66 3.59
N LYS A 150 13.20 32.97 3.96
CA LYS A 150 14.38 33.61 4.56
C LYS A 150 15.22 34.38 3.54
N SER A 151 15.33 33.88 2.31
CA SER A 151 16.11 34.52 1.25
C SER A 151 15.34 35.63 0.51
N GLY A 152 14.04 35.81 0.79
CA GLY A 152 13.18 36.73 0.05
C GLY A 152 12.89 36.27 -1.39
N SER A 153 13.18 35.01 -1.71
CA SER A 153 12.95 34.43 -3.04
C SER A 153 11.46 34.19 -3.29
N LEU A 154 11.06 34.16 -4.56
CA LEU A 154 9.68 33.86 -4.92
C LEU A 154 9.36 32.40 -4.58
N VAL A 155 8.28 32.16 -3.84
CA VAL A 155 7.80 30.81 -3.48
C VAL A 155 7.67 29.89 -4.70
N LYS A 156 7.28 30.42 -5.87
CA LYS A 156 7.21 29.68 -7.13
C LYS A 156 8.57 29.07 -7.54
N GLU A 157 9.66 29.81 -7.34
CA GLU A 157 11.00 29.36 -7.70
C GLU A 157 11.50 28.26 -6.77
N ALA A 158 11.06 28.30 -5.50
CA ALA A 158 11.39 27.28 -4.52
C ALA A 158 10.66 25.95 -4.72
N LEU A 159 9.57 25.93 -5.50
CA LEU A 159 8.81 24.71 -5.82
C LEU A 159 9.34 23.98 -7.07
N MET A 160 10.19 24.63 -7.86
CA MET A 160 10.93 24.02 -8.97
C MET A 160 12.06 23.12 -8.43
#